data_AF-A0AAE1VPD7-F1
#
_entry.id   AF-A0AAE1VPD7-F1
#
_cell.length_a   1.000
_cell.length_b   1.000
_cell.length_c   1.000
_cell.angle_alpha   90.00
_cell.angle_beta   90.00
_cell.angle_gamma   90.00
#
_symmetry.space_group_name_H-M   'P 1'
#
loop_
_entity.id
_entity.type
_entity.pdbx_description
1 polymer ?
#
loop_
_entity_poly.entity_id
_entity_poly.type
_entity_poly.pdbx_seq_one_letter_code
_entity_poly.pdbx_strand_id
1 'polypeptide(L)'
;METLTISTCFAPFHFNLNTPRFSRIICEKPNFSFRLNHKQPRKSNLSSNEPHQKARFKLFTSNISNSTISTNEPQLLQKQEEEKFEWYAQWYPIMPISELDKRRPHGKKVVGIDVVVWWDKNEKEWRVMDDTCPHRLAPLSDGRIDQWGRLQCVYHGWCFGGSGDCKFIPQAPRDKPPVHTSKRACVAVYPSFVQNGILWFWPDSDPSYKDIHLTKRPPYIPLIDDTSYAKSTFVRDVPYGYEILIENLMDPSHINYAHYRIMKIPELPNSVKADREGGMPFNISPAKLDLNGFIAKQGA
;
A
#
# COMPACT_ATOMS: atom_id res chain seq x y z
N MET A 1 44.16 4.74 22.18
CA MET A 1 43.83 3.94 20.99
C MET A 1 43.03 2.74 21.48
N GLU A 2 41.79 2.93 21.89
CA GLU A 2 40.61 2.97 21.01
C GLU A 2 40.57 1.78 20.05
N THR A 3 39.83 0.74 20.42
CA THR A 3 38.59 0.33 19.73
C THR A 3 37.87 -0.70 20.61
N LEU A 4 36.77 -0.25 21.21
CA LEU A 4 35.71 -1.09 21.79
C LEU A 4 34.92 -1.71 20.64
N THR A 5 34.87 -3.03 20.56
CA THR A 5 33.91 -3.75 19.71
C THR A 5 32.82 -4.30 20.62
N ILE A 6 31.62 -3.71 20.51
CA ILE A 6 30.43 -4.15 21.24
C ILE A 6 29.94 -5.43 20.59
N SER A 7 30.09 -6.55 21.31
CA SER A 7 29.54 -7.86 20.96
C SER A 7 28.05 -7.87 21.30
N THR A 8 27.20 -8.00 20.28
CA THR A 8 25.76 -8.24 20.43
C THR A 8 25.51 -9.68 20.86
N CYS A 9 25.36 -9.90 22.16
CA CYS A 9 24.87 -11.15 22.71
C CYS A 9 23.37 -11.30 22.41
N PHE A 10 23.03 -12.03 21.34
CA PHE A 10 21.71 -12.66 21.19
C PHE A 10 21.84 -14.14 21.53
N ALA A 11 21.22 -14.56 22.62
CA ALA A 11 21.00 -15.97 22.92
C ALA A 11 19.80 -16.48 22.10
N PRO A 12 19.90 -17.62 21.39
CA PRO A 12 18.75 -18.24 20.77
C PRO A 12 17.97 -19.03 21.83
N PHE A 13 16.75 -18.58 22.12
CA PHE A 13 15.80 -19.39 22.89
C PHE A 13 15.24 -20.49 21.99
N HIS A 14 15.53 -21.74 22.37
CA HIS A 14 14.92 -22.95 21.82
C HIS A 14 13.42 -22.98 22.14
N PHE A 15 12.58 -22.97 21.10
CA PHE A 15 11.19 -23.40 21.23
C PHE A 15 11.07 -24.85 20.76
N ASN A 16 10.71 -25.72 21.70
CA ASN A 16 10.43 -27.13 21.47
C ASN A 16 8.94 -27.26 21.12
N LEU A 17 8.62 -27.54 19.86
CA LEU A 17 7.27 -27.87 19.41
C LEU A 17 7.29 -29.23 18.73
N ASN A 18 6.84 -30.24 19.48
CA ASN A 18 6.48 -31.55 18.96
C ASN A 18 5.16 -31.43 18.17
N THR A 19 5.18 -31.67 16.85
CA THR A 19 4.05 -32.21 16.05
C THR A 19 4.55 -32.60 14.65
N PRO A 20 3.88 -33.53 13.94
CA PRO A 20 4.53 -34.49 13.05
C PRO A 20 4.84 -33.97 11.63
N ARG A 21 5.86 -34.62 11.05
CA ARG A 21 6.45 -34.48 9.70
C ARG A 21 5.48 -34.11 8.58
N PHE A 22 5.69 -32.94 7.98
CA PHE A 22 5.51 -32.73 6.54
C PHE A 22 6.90 -32.52 5.91
N SER A 23 7.24 -33.38 4.95
CA SER A 23 8.50 -33.37 4.21
C SER A 23 8.65 -32.08 3.40
N ARG A 24 9.59 -31.22 3.79
CA ARG A 24 10.04 -30.07 2.99
C ARG A 24 10.89 -30.59 1.82
N ILE A 25 10.41 -30.37 0.59
CA ILE A 25 11.25 -30.43 -0.60
C ILE A 25 12.10 -29.15 -0.60
N ILE A 26 13.40 -29.31 -0.40
CA ILE A 26 14.39 -28.23 -0.53
C ILE A 26 14.74 -28.15 -2.02
N CYS A 27 14.38 -27.06 -2.67
CA CYS A 27 14.80 -26.76 -4.04
C CYS A 27 16.09 -25.94 -3.96
N GLU A 28 17.23 -26.52 -4.36
CA GLU A 28 18.51 -25.79 -4.42
C GLU A 28 18.49 -24.77 -5.58
N LYS A 29 19.05 -23.58 -5.33
CA LYS A 29 19.21 -22.53 -6.33
C LYS A 29 20.24 -22.98 -7.39
N PRO A 30 20.01 -22.78 -8.70
CA PRO A 30 21.03 -23.05 -9.70
C PRO A 30 22.18 -22.03 -9.61
N ASN A 31 23.41 -22.54 -9.48
CA ASN A 31 24.64 -21.77 -9.62
C ASN A 31 24.94 -21.52 -11.10
N PHE A 32 24.78 -20.28 -11.57
CA PHE A 32 25.29 -19.85 -12.87
C PHE A 32 26.75 -19.41 -12.74
N SER A 33 27.69 -20.28 -13.11
CA SER A 33 29.09 -19.89 -13.30
C SER A 33 29.34 -19.50 -14.77
N PHE A 34 29.50 -18.21 -15.05
CA PHE A 34 29.99 -17.76 -16.35
C PHE A 34 31.52 -17.91 -16.42
N ARG A 35 32.02 -18.80 -17.27
CA ARG A 35 33.45 -18.84 -17.65
C ARG A 35 33.72 -17.78 -18.72
N LEU A 36 34.40 -16.70 -18.36
CA LEU A 36 34.97 -15.75 -19.32
C LEU A 36 36.25 -16.36 -19.92
N ASN A 37 36.15 -16.89 -21.15
CA ASN A 37 37.32 -17.26 -21.95
C ASN A 37 37.89 -16.01 -22.62
N HIS A 38 38.96 -15.47 -22.03
CA HIS A 38 39.72 -14.35 -22.59
C HIS A 38 40.62 -14.86 -23.73
N LYS A 39 40.19 -14.71 -25.00
CA LYS A 39 41.08 -14.81 -26.16
C LYS A 39 41.59 -13.41 -26.52
N GLN A 40 42.91 -13.21 -26.49
CA GLN A 40 43.57 -11.97 -26.90
C GLN A 40 43.41 -11.72 -28.41
N PRO A 41 43.22 -10.46 -28.87
CA PRO A 41 43.06 -10.15 -30.28
C PRO A 41 44.41 -10.02 -31.01
N ARG A 42 44.45 -10.50 -32.26
CA ARG A 42 45.55 -10.29 -33.21
C ARG A 42 45.56 -8.83 -33.70
N LYS A 43 46.75 -8.25 -33.81
CA LYS A 43 47.02 -6.92 -34.39
C LYS A 43 46.93 -6.97 -35.92
N SER A 44 46.28 -5.97 -36.53
CA SER A 44 46.55 -5.55 -37.91
C SER A 44 46.38 -4.03 -38.03
N ASN A 45 47.38 -3.37 -38.61
CA ASN A 45 47.43 -1.93 -38.90
C ASN A 45 46.69 -1.61 -40.21
N LEU A 46 45.93 -0.52 -40.27
CA LEU A 46 46.11 0.59 -41.24
C LEU A 46 45.10 1.74 -41.02
N SER A 47 45.63 2.98 -40.89
CA SER A 47 45.23 4.27 -41.51
C SER A 47 43.84 4.35 -42.18
N SER A 48 42.96 5.35 -42.00
CA SER A 48 43.13 6.82 -41.99
C SER A 48 41.82 7.54 -41.60
N ASN A 49 41.94 8.73 -40.99
CA ASN A 49 41.08 9.93 -41.01
C ASN A 49 39.55 9.81 -41.23
N GLU A 50 38.75 10.30 -40.26
CA GLU A 50 37.56 11.17 -40.42
C GLU A 50 36.97 11.54 -39.03
N PRO A 51 36.35 12.72 -38.82
CA PRO A 51 36.08 13.28 -37.49
C PRO A 51 34.70 12.95 -36.89
N HIS A 52 34.66 12.98 -35.55
CA HIS A 52 33.53 12.99 -34.61
C HIS A 52 32.09 13.22 -35.14
N GLN A 53 31.17 12.30 -34.81
CA GLN A 53 29.79 12.65 -34.44
C GLN A 53 29.30 11.82 -33.23
N LYS A 54 28.98 12.51 -32.13
CA LYS A 54 28.27 11.95 -30.97
C LYS A 54 26.81 11.73 -31.34
N ALA A 55 26.34 10.49 -31.32
CA ALA A 55 24.93 10.17 -31.47
C ALA A 55 24.15 10.66 -30.22
N ARG A 56 23.31 11.69 -30.40
CA ARG A 56 22.28 12.10 -29.44
C ARG A 56 21.09 11.15 -29.58
N PHE A 57 20.73 10.45 -28.50
CA PHE A 57 19.44 9.76 -28.40
C PHE A 57 18.33 10.81 -28.39
N LYS A 58 17.50 10.84 -29.45
CA LYS A 58 16.27 11.64 -29.49
C LYS A 58 15.15 10.81 -28.87
N LEU A 59 14.58 11.29 -27.76
CA LEU A 59 13.27 10.84 -27.28
C LEU A 59 12.22 11.24 -28.33
N PHE A 60 11.46 10.27 -28.80
CA PHE A 60 10.29 10.52 -29.65
C PHE A 60 9.09 10.79 -28.75
N THR A 61 8.69 12.05 -28.65
CA THR A 61 7.35 12.45 -28.19
C THR A 61 6.43 12.46 -29.40
N SER A 62 5.42 11.58 -29.42
CA SER A 62 4.37 11.58 -30.45
C SER A 62 3.45 12.77 -30.24
N ASN A 63 3.53 13.76 -31.14
CA ASN A 63 2.54 14.84 -31.23
C ASN A 63 1.27 14.30 -31.91
N ILE A 64 0.15 14.30 -31.19
CA ILE A 64 -1.18 14.10 -31.77
C ILE A 64 -1.56 15.38 -32.51
N SER A 65 -1.62 15.30 -33.84
CA SER A 65 -2.17 16.35 -34.69
C SER A 65 -3.70 16.25 -34.68
N ASN A 66 -4.37 17.26 -34.09
CA ASN A 66 -5.82 17.41 -34.20
C ASN A 66 -6.18 17.83 -35.63
N SER A 67 -6.71 16.90 -36.42
CA SER A 67 -7.42 17.22 -37.66
C SER A 67 -8.81 17.73 -37.31
N THR A 68 -9.07 19.00 -37.59
CA THR A 68 -10.39 19.64 -37.48
C THR A 68 -11.35 19.05 -38.50
N ILE A 69 -12.31 18.25 -38.04
CA ILE A 69 -13.54 17.95 -38.78
C ILE A 69 -14.51 19.09 -38.49
N SER A 70 -14.82 19.87 -39.52
CA SER A 70 -15.83 20.93 -39.48
C SER A 70 -17.22 20.32 -39.59
N THR A 71 -17.95 20.29 -38.47
CA THR A 71 -19.41 20.16 -38.46
C THR A 71 -20.01 21.32 -37.69
N ASN A 72 -20.66 22.23 -38.41
CA ASN A 72 -21.44 23.32 -37.84
C ASN A 72 -22.72 22.76 -37.19
N GLU A 73 -22.70 22.56 -35.88
CA GLU A 73 -23.90 22.60 -35.02
C GLU A 73 -23.58 23.46 -33.79
N PRO A 74 -24.50 24.32 -33.32
CA PRO A 74 -24.28 25.09 -32.12
C PRO A 74 -24.38 24.16 -30.90
N GLN A 75 -23.27 23.52 -30.53
CA GLN A 75 -23.18 22.82 -29.26
C GLN A 75 -23.25 23.85 -28.13
N LEU A 76 -24.34 23.75 -27.37
CA LEU A 76 -24.49 24.33 -26.05
C LEU A 76 -23.31 23.81 -25.20
N LEU A 77 -22.24 24.60 -25.09
CA LEU A 77 -21.11 24.33 -24.21
C LEU A 77 -21.59 24.43 -22.77
N GLN A 78 -22.21 23.36 -22.28
CA GLN A 78 -22.28 23.10 -20.85
C GLN A 78 -20.83 22.94 -20.40
N LYS A 79 -20.35 23.95 -19.68
CA LYS A 79 -19.09 23.91 -18.95
C LYS A 79 -19.25 22.80 -17.91
N GLN A 80 -18.89 21.57 -18.27
CA GLN A 80 -18.73 20.49 -17.30
C GLN A 80 -17.61 20.93 -16.38
N GLU A 81 -17.95 21.34 -15.16
CA GLU A 81 -16.96 21.52 -14.12
C GLU A 81 -16.31 20.16 -13.90
N GLU A 82 -15.02 20.05 -14.21
CA GLU A 82 -14.24 18.87 -13.88
C GLU A 82 -14.29 18.70 -12.37
N GLU A 83 -15.09 17.76 -11.87
CA GLU A 83 -15.15 17.44 -10.45
C GLU A 83 -13.75 16.99 -9.99
N LYS A 84 -13.09 17.84 -9.20
CA LYS A 84 -11.78 17.53 -8.64
C LYS A 84 -11.95 16.50 -7.54
N PHE A 85 -11.33 15.33 -7.71
CA PHE A 85 -11.34 14.30 -6.68
C PHE A 85 -10.58 14.76 -5.43
N GLU A 86 -11.26 14.79 -4.28
CA GLU A 86 -10.67 15.15 -3.00
C GLU A 86 -10.03 13.92 -2.34
N TRP A 87 -8.73 13.75 -2.56
CA TRP A 87 -7.95 12.62 -2.06
C TRP A 87 -8.03 12.43 -0.55
N TYR A 88 -8.13 13.52 0.23
CA TYR A 88 -8.15 13.43 1.69
C TYR A 88 -9.55 13.35 2.30
N ALA A 89 -10.60 13.42 1.48
CA ALA A 89 -11.99 13.33 1.91
C ALA A 89 -12.61 11.96 1.57
N GLN A 90 -11.84 10.88 1.76
CA GLN A 90 -12.23 9.50 1.44
C GLN A 90 -11.76 8.51 2.50
N TRP A 91 -12.43 7.36 2.58
CA TRP A 91 -12.00 6.24 3.42
C TRP A 91 -10.94 5.40 2.72
N TYR A 92 -9.81 5.17 3.40
CA TYR A 92 -8.77 4.27 2.93
C TYR A 92 -8.60 3.08 3.88
N PRO A 93 -8.43 1.86 3.35
CA PRO A 93 -8.13 0.70 4.17
C PRO A 93 -6.68 0.78 4.64
N ILE A 94 -6.43 0.59 5.94
CA ILE A 94 -5.07 0.52 6.49
C ILE A 94 -4.59 -0.93 6.55
N MET A 95 -5.36 -1.80 7.22
CA MET A 95 -4.95 -3.16 7.51
C MET A 95 -6.16 -4.02 7.91
N PRO A 96 -6.19 -5.32 7.56
CA PRO A 96 -7.06 -6.28 8.22
C PRO A 96 -6.76 -6.33 9.73
N ILE A 97 -7.80 -6.33 10.58
CA ILE A 97 -7.60 -6.34 12.03
C ILE A 97 -6.97 -7.65 12.53
N SER A 98 -7.07 -8.72 11.74
CA SER A 98 -6.42 -10.01 12.02
C SER A 98 -4.89 -9.94 11.93
N GLU A 99 -4.35 -8.99 11.17
CA GLU A 99 -2.91 -8.77 11.01
C GLU A 99 -2.33 -7.82 12.07
N LEU A 100 -3.19 -7.20 12.89
CA LEU A 100 -2.79 -6.25 13.91
C LEU A 100 -2.68 -6.91 15.30
N ASP A 101 -1.48 -6.87 15.87
CA ASP A 101 -1.23 -7.32 17.24
C ASP A 101 -1.57 -6.21 18.24
N LYS A 102 -2.63 -6.43 19.05
CA LYS A 102 -3.11 -5.48 20.07
C LYS A 102 -2.09 -5.11 21.16
N ARG A 103 -0.94 -5.79 21.23
CA ARG A 103 0.08 -5.58 22.27
C ARG A 103 1.13 -4.53 21.91
N ARG A 104 1.18 -4.13 20.64
CA ARG A 104 2.18 -3.17 20.13
C ARG A 104 1.56 -2.18 19.13
N PRO A 105 2.14 -0.99 19.00
CA PRO A 105 1.80 -0.09 17.90
C PRO A 105 2.36 -0.61 16.57
N HIS A 106 1.78 -0.16 15.46
CA HIS A 106 2.13 -0.54 14.09
C HIS A 106 2.24 0.71 13.22
N GLY A 107 3.40 0.96 12.63
CA GLY A 107 3.60 2.06 11.69
C GLY A 107 3.07 1.69 10.30
N LYS A 108 2.34 2.62 9.68
CA LYS A 108 1.79 2.47 8.33
C LYS A 108 1.91 3.79 7.58
N LYS A 109 2.14 3.70 6.26
CA LYS A 109 2.06 4.86 5.37
C LYS A 109 0.92 4.64 4.39
N VAL A 110 -0.09 5.51 4.43
CA VAL A 110 -1.24 5.43 3.53
C VAL A 110 -1.49 6.80 2.92
N VAL A 111 -1.66 6.86 1.59
CA VAL A 111 -1.78 8.12 0.82
C VAL A 111 -0.71 9.18 1.17
N GLY A 112 0.52 8.71 1.46
CA GLY A 112 1.65 9.57 1.80
C GLY A 112 1.73 10.01 3.27
N ILE A 113 0.73 9.67 4.10
CA ILE A 113 0.68 10.03 5.52
C ILE A 113 1.23 8.88 6.37
N ASP A 114 2.20 9.17 7.23
CA ASP A 114 2.73 8.24 8.22
C ASP A 114 1.84 8.22 9.48
N VAL A 115 1.20 7.09 9.72
CA VAL A 115 0.27 6.88 10.84
C VAL A 115 0.70 5.73 11.73
N VAL A 116 0.44 5.88 13.03
CA VAL A 116 0.55 4.80 14.01
C VAL A 116 -0.83 4.22 14.29
N VAL A 117 -0.95 2.90 14.09
CA VAL A 117 -2.11 2.11 14.47
C VAL A 117 -1.83 1.40 15.78
N TRP A 118 -2.68 1.57 16.78
CA TRP A 118 -2.50 0.91 18.07
C TRP A 118 -3.82 0.63 18.76
N TRP A 119 -3.82 -0.32 19.69
CA TRP A 119 -5.00 -0.71 20.45
C TRP A 119 -5.06 0.08 21.76
N ASP A 120 -6.02 0.99 21.87
CA ASP A 120 -6.31 1.67 23.12
C ASP A 120 -7.03 0.71 24.06
N LYS A 121 -6.33 0.26 25.11
CA LYS A 121 -6.90 -0.70 26.07
C LYS A 121 -8.01 -0.08 26.93
N ASN A 122 -8.00 1.23 27.12
CA ASN A 122 -8.97 1.93 27.96
C ASN A 122 -10.30 2.04 27.23
N GLU A 123 -10.25 2.43 25.95
CA GLU A 123 -11.45 2.55 25.10
C GLU A 123 -11.84 1.23 24.42
N LYS A 124 -10.94 0.24 24.41
CA LYS A 124 -11.09 -1.05 23.69
C LYS A 124 -11.34 -0.85 22.20
N GLU A 125 -10.61 0.08 21.59
CA GLU A 125 -10.74 0.45 20.19
C GLU A 125 -9.36 0.56 19.52
N TRP A 126 -9.32 0.31 18.20
CA TRP A 126 -8.17 0.68 17.39
C TRP A 126 -8.15 2.20 17.20
N ARG A 127 -6.98 2.80 17.33
CA ARG A 127 -6.74 4.23 17.14
C ARG A 127 -5.70 4.43 16.05
N VAL A 128 -5.89 5.50 15.28
CA VAL A 128 -5.00 5.93 14.20
C VAL A 128 -4.59 7.36 14.49
N MET A 129 -3.28 7.60 14.56
CA MET A 129 -2.70 8.89 14.94
C MET A 129 -1.49 9.19 14.04
N ASP A 130 -0.99 10.42 14.05
CA ASP A 130 0.31 10.71 13.44
C ASP A 130 1.39 9.79 14.01
N ASP A 131 2.23 9.22 13.15
CA ASP A 131 3.39 8.44 13.58
C ASP A 131 4.57 9.33 13.97
N THR A 132 4.32 10.39 14.75
CA THR A 132 5.33 11.39 15.07
C THR A 132 5.08 11.99 16.44
N CYS A 133 6.03 11.78 17.35
CA CYS A 133 5.94 12.34 18.70
C CYS A 133 6.14 13.87 18.67
N PRO A 134 5.23 14.69 19.22
CA PRO A 134 5.33 16.15 19.17
C PRO A 134 6.51 16.72 19.96
N HIS A 135 7.17 15.90 20.80
CA HIS A 135 8.34 16.32 21.55
C HIS A 135 9.59 16.48 20.65
N ARG A 136 9.99 15.40 19.94
CA ARG A 136 11.23 15.34 19.16
C ARG A 136 11.10 14.47 17.90
N LEU A 137 9.88 14.35 17.38
CA LEU A 137 9.53 13.70 16.11
C LEU A 137 9.90 12.22 16.01
N ALA A 138 10.16 11.55 17.13
CA ALA A 138 10.37 10.10 17.14
C ALA A 138 9.10 9.38 16.68
N PRO A 139 9.20 8.34 15.84
CA PRO A 139 8.05 7.53 15.45
C PRO A 139 7.40 6.91 16.69
N LEU A 140 6.08 7.04 16.79
CA LEU A 140 5.32 6.47 17.89
C LEU A 140 5.11 4.96 17.71
N SER A 141 5.19 4.48 16.47
CA SER A 141 5.15 3.08 16.07
C SER A 141 6.32 2.26 16.58
N ASP A 142 7.48 2.88 16.83
CA ASP A 142 8.62 2.24 17.51
C ASP A 142 8.44 2.20 19.04
N GLY A 143 7.35 2.79 19.54
CA GLY A 143 6.97 2.82 20.93
C GLY A 143 6.38 1.51 21.46
N ARG A 144 5.57 1.62 22.51
CA ARG A 144 4.94 0.48 23.18
C ARG A 144 3.63 0.88 23.83
N ILE A 145 2.78 -0.10 24.12
CA ILE A 145 1.62 0.12 24.99
C ILE A 145 2.08 -0.07 26.44
N ASP A 146 1.98 0.99 27.24
CA ASP A 146 2.40 0.94 28.65
C ASP A 146 1.44 0.13 29.53
N GLN A 147 1.81 -0.03 30.80
CA GLN A 147 1.02 -0.79 31.78
C GLN A 147 -0.35 -0.16 32.09
N TRP A 148 -0.56 1.11 31.76
CA TRP A 148 -1.83 1.83 31.89
C TRP A 148 -2.61 1.87 30.56
N GLY A 149 -2.15 1.14 29.55
CA GLY A 149 -2.84 1.02 28.28
C GLY A 149 -2.70 2.23 27.36
N ARG A 150 -1.68 3.07 27.56
CA ARG A 150 -1.41 4.27 26.75
C ARG A 150 -0.33 4.01 25.73
N LEU A 151 -0.33 4.76 24.64
CA LEU A 151 0.76 4.74 23.67
C LEU A 151 1.96 5.50 24.23
N GLN A 152 3.06 4.80 24.51
CA GLN A 152 4.28 5.36 25.05
C GLN A 152 5.36 5.48 23.97
N CYS A 153 5.82 6.71 23.75
CA CYS A 153 6.93 7.02 22.84
C CYS A 153 8.23 6.34 23.29
N VAL A 154 8.94 5.74 22.34
CA VAL A 154 10.22 5.05 22.58
C VAL A 154 11.30 5.97 23.13
N TYR A 155 11.28 7.25 22.74
CA TYR A 155 12.42 8.13 22.98
C TYR A 155 12.47 8.63 24.44
N HIS A 156 11.47 9.38 24.88
CA HIS A 156 11.44 9.97 26.23
C HIS A 156 10.30 9.45 27.10
N GLY A 157 9.54 8.46 26.62
CA GLY A 157 8.46 7.84 27.39
C GLY A 157 7.22 8.71 27.58
N TRP A 158 7.02 9.75 26.77
CA TRP A 158 5.76 10.51 26.74
C TRP A 158 4.63 9.56 26.37
N CYS A 159 3.53 9.61 27.13
CA CYS A 159 2.39 8.74 26.95
C CYS A 159 1.17 9.51 26.43
N PHE A 160 0.48 8.92 25.46
CA PHE A 160 -0.69 9.50 24.79
C PHE A 160 -1.91 8.60 24.95
N GLY A 161 -3.09 9.21 25.07
CA GLY A 161 -4.38 8.50 25.00
C GLY A 161 -4.90 8.39 23.57
N GLY A 162 -5.97 7.62 23.34
CA GLY A 162 -6.60 7.46 22.03
C GLY A 162 -7.14 8.74 21.40
N SER A 163 -7.42 9.77 22.22
CA SER A 163 -7.80 11.11 21.76
C SER A 163 -6.59 11.99 21.39
N GLY A 164 -5.38 11.41 21.36
CA GLY A 164 -4.14 12.10 21.00
C GLY A 164 -3.57 13.01 22.09
N ASP A 165 -4.27 13.14 23.22
CA ASP A 165 -3.82 13.99 24.31
C ASP A 165 -2.67 13.36 25.10
N CYS A 166 -1.68 14.19 25.45
CA CYS A 166 -0.57 13.74 26.28
C CYS A 166 -1.07 13.52 27.71
N LYS A 167 -1.05 12.26 28.15
CA LYS A 167 -1.50 11.86 29.48
C LYS A 167 -0.40 11.93 30.52
N PHE A 168 0.86 11.77 30.10
CA PHE A 168 1.97 11.68 31.04
C PHE A 168 3.31 11.99 30.38
N ILE A 169 4.11 12.79 31.07
CA ILE A 169 5.49 13.11 30.71
C ILE A 169 6.35 12.72 31.92
N PRO A 170 7.18 11.66 31.83
CA PRO A 170 7.93 11.17 32.98
C PRO A 170 8.87 12.22 33.60
N GLN A 171 9.38 13.14 32.78
CA GLN A 171 10.35 14.17 33.17
C GLN A 171 9.69 15.46 33.67
N ALA A 172 8.36 15.59 33.59
CA ALA A 172 7.68 16.81 34.01
C ALA A 172 7.60 16.88 35.55
N PRO A 173 7.97 18.03 36.16
CA PRO A 173 7.81 18.24 37.59
C PRO A 173 6.33 18.17 38.00
N ARG A 174 6.03 17.51 39.11
CA ARG A 174 4.64 17.30 39.59
C ARG A 174 4.06 18.51 40.31
N ASP A 175 4.93 19.41 40.75
CA ASP A 175 4.67 20.64 41.51
C ASP A 175 4.47 21.87 40.61
N LYS A 176 4.67 21.73 39.29
CA LYS A 176 4.48 22.80 38.31
C LYS A 176 3.20 22.60 37.49
N PRO A 177 2.72 23.65 36.78
CA PRO A 177 1.58 23.50 35.87
C PRO A 177 1.79 22.32 34.92
N PRO A 178 0.76 21.50 34.70
CA PRO A 178 0.90 20.23 34.00
C PRO A 178 1.20 20.46 32.50
N VAL A 179 2.47 20.38 32.11
CA VAL A 179 2.92 20.63 30.72
C VAL A 179 2.22 19.72 29.70
N HIS A 180 1.81 18.53 30.14
CA HIS A 180 1.10 17.55 29.31
C HIS A 180 -0.30 18.02 28.86
N THR A 181 -0.91 19.02 29.51
CA THR A 181 -2.22 19.56 29.09
C THR A 181 -2.12 20.58 27.95
N SER A 182 -0.91 20.97 27.55
CA SER A 182 -0.68 21.87 26.43
C SER A 182 -1.14 21.23 25.12
N LYS A 183 -1.83 22.01 24.27
CA LYS A 183 -2.21 21.56 22.91
C LYS A 183 -1.01 21.18 22.04
N ARG A 184 0.16 21.78 22.30
CA ARG A 184 1.42 21.42 21.62
C ARG A 184 1.97 20.06 22.02
N ALA A 185 1.47 19.48 23.11
CA ALA A 185 1.82 18.14 23.54
C ALA A 185 0.89 17.08 22.93
N CYS A 186 -0.20 17.47 22.25
CA CYS A 186 -1.10 16.54 21.59
C CYS A 186 -0.54 16.03 20.26
N VAL A 187 -0.95 14.83 19.88
CA VAL A 187 -0.71 14.21 18.58
C VAL A 187 -2.00 14.30 17.77
N ALA A 188 -1.92 14.50 16.45
CA ALA A 188 -3.11 14.47 15.61
C ALA A 188 -3.73 13.06 15.60
N VAL A 189 -5.06 13.00 15.55
CA VAL A 189 -5.84 11.77 15.53
C VAL A 189 -6.68 11.76 14.27
N TYR A 190 -6.69 10.63 13.58
CA TYR A 190 -7.49 10.44 12.39
C TYR A 190 -8.77 9.68 12.73
N PRO A 191 -9.93 10.07 12.17
CA PRO A 191 -11.14 9.27 12.27
C PRO A 191 -10.86 7.87 11.72
N SER A 192 -11.21 6.84 12.49
CA SER A 192 -10.97 5.45 12.12
C SER A 192 -12.18 4.60 12.42
N PHE A 193 -12.47 3.64 11.56
CA PHE A 193 -13.66 2.80 11.67
C PHE A 193 -13.34 1.37 11.24
N VAL A 194 -13.82 0.38 12.00
CA VAL A 194 -13.67 -1.03 11.65
C VAL A 194 -14.92 -1.51 10.93
N GLN A 195 -14.75 -1.98 9.69
CA GLN A 195 -15.84 -2.53 8.88
C GLN A 195 -15.31 -3.69 8.02
N ASN A 196 -16.09 -4.76 7.87
CA ASN A 196 -15.72 -5.96 7.11
C ASN A 196 -14.35 -6.55 7.53
N GLY A 197 -14.03 -6.49 8.83
CA GLY A 197 -12.75 -6.98 9.37
C GLY A 197 -11.52 -6.13 9.00
N ILE A 198 -11.72 -4.95 8.41
CA ILE A 198 -10.67 -4.03 7.97
C ILE A 198 -10.72 -2.77 8.85
N LEU A 199 -9.55 -2.29 9.28
CA LEU A 199 -9.41 -0.97 9.86
C LEU A 199 -9.29 0.07 8.74
N TRP A 200 -10.25 0.99 8.70
CA TRP A 200 -10.27 2.11 7.77
C TRP A 200 -9.89 3.40 8.51
N PHE A 201 -9.30 4.34 7.79
CA PHE A 201 -9.13 5.71 8.27
C PHE A 201 -9.52 6.76 7.24
N TRP A 202 -9.87 7.92 7.78
CA TRP A 202 -10.10 9.15 7.05
C TRP A 202 -8.86 10.04 7.19
N PRO A 203 -8.17 10.39 6.10
CA PRO A 203 -6.86 11.05 6.13
C PRO A 203 -6.97 12.57 6.32
N ASP A 204 -7.88 13.00 7.19
CA ASP A 204 -8.04 14.36 7.66
C ASP A 204 -8.27 14.34 9.17
N SER A 205 -7.41 15.04 9.90
CA SER A 205 -7.42 15.11 11.36
C SER A 205 -8.25 16.27 11.92
N ASP A 206 -8.98 17.02 11.08
CA ASP A 206 -9.88 18.05 11.56
C ASP A 206 -10.92 17.44 12.53
N PRO A 207 -11.08 18.01 13.75
CA PRO A 207 -12.03 17.49 14.74
C PRO A 207 -13.48 17.40 14.26
N SER A 208 -13.88 18.19 13.24
CA SER A 208 -15.21 18.11 12.62
C SER A 208 -15.48 16.77 11.93
N TYR A 209 -14.43 16.04 11.53
CA TYR A 209 -14.54 14.71 10.91
C TYR A 209 -14.50 13.56 11.91
N LYS A 210 -14.38 13.81 13.22
CA LYS A 210 -14.30 12.74 14.24
C LYS A 210 -15.38 11.67 14.06
N ASP A 211 -16.61 12.09 13.76
CA ASP A 211 -17.78 11.23 13.61
C ASP A 211 -18.20 11.05 12.13
N ILE A 212 -17.29 11.25 11.18
CA ILE A 212 -17.56 11.14 9.73
C ILE A 212 -18.17 9.79 9.32
N HIS A 213 -17.88 8.72 10.07
CA HIS A 213 -18.47 7.39 9.86
C HIS A 213 -20.00 7.34 10.03
N LEU A 214 -20.60 8.33 10.72
CA LEU A 214 -22.05 8.42 10.88
C LEU A 214 -22.74 8.94 9.62
N THR A 215 -22.09 9.82 8.85
CA THR A 215 -22.64 10.44 7.64
C THR A 215 -22.13 9.76 6.36
N LYS A 216 -20.85 9.37 6.33
CA LYS A 216 -20.20 8.68 5.23
C LYS A 216 -19.43 7.48 5.77
N ARG A 217 -19.93 6.27 5.53
CA ARG A 217 -19.26 5.02 5.92
C ARG A 217 -18.21 4.60 4.88
N PRO A 218 -17.21 3.78 5.27
CA PRO A 218 -16.38 3.08 4.30
C PRO A 218 -17.24 2.22 3.35
N PRO A 219 -16.73 1.86 2.16
CA PRO A 219 -17.40 0.91 1.27
C PRO A 219 -17.76 -0.39 2.00
N TYR A 220 -19.02 -0.81 1.89
CA TYR A 220 -19.54 -2.02 2.56
C TYR A 220 -19.75 -3.14 1.56
N ILE A 221 -19.20 -4.33 1.87
CA ILE A 221 -19.32 -5.52 1.03
C ILE A 221 -20.01 -6.61 1.85
N PRO A 222 -21.33 -6.86 1.65
CA PRO A 222 -22.11 -7.79 2.47
C PRO A 222 -21.54 -9.22 2.52
N LEU A 223 -20.96 -9.69 1.41
CA LEU A 223 -20.39 -11.04 1.30
C LEU A 223 -19.19 -11.25 2.24
N ILE A 224 -18.50 -10.18 2.64
CA ILE A 224 -17.39 -10.29 3.60
C ILE A 224 -17.89 -10.52 5.03
N ASP A 225 -19.16 -10.26 5.34
CA ASP A 225 -19.72 -10.53 6.68
C ASP A 225 -20.49 -11.86 6.73
N ASP A 226 -20.96 -12.35 5.59
CA ASP A 226 -21.65 -13.64 5.49
C ASP A 226 -20.74 -14.82 5.90
N THR A 227 -21.17 -15.59 6.89
CA THR A 227 -20.41 -16.73 7.44
C THR A 227 -20.51 -18.00 6.59
N SER A 228 -21.42 -18.04 5.62
CA SER A 228 -21.53 -19.14 4.66
C SER A 228 -20.38 -19.15 3.64
N TYR A 229 -19.64 -18.04 3.51
CA TYR A 229 -18.49 -17.91 2.64
C TYR A 229 -17.17 -18.09 3.39
N ALA A 230 -16.22 -18.79 2.75
CA ALA A 230 -14.83 -18.80 3.19
C ALA A 230 -14.16 -17.47 2.79
N LYS A 231 -13.37 -16.90 3.70
CA LYS A 231 -12.72 -15.61 3.53
C LYS A 231 -11.21 -15.80 3.67
N SER A 232 -10.46 -15.27 2.73
CA SER A 232 -9.00 -15.20 2.79
C SER A 232 -8.58 -13.77 2.56
N THR A 233 -7.88 -13.21 3.55
CA THR A 233 -7.40 -11.84 3.50
C THR A 233 -5.89 -11.87 3.70
N PHE A 234 -5.16 -11.14 2.88
CA PHE A 234 -3.71 -10.99 3.00
C PHE A 234 -3.30 -9.58 2.64
N VAL A 235 -2.12 -9.19 3.10
CA VAL A 235 -1.51 -7.89 2.79
C VAL A 235 -0.18 -8.13 2.11
N ARG A 236 0.10 -7.37 1.05
CA ARG A 236 1.36 -7.44 0.31
C ARG A 236 1.78 -6.04 -0.08
N ASP A 237 3.02 -5.71 0.28
CA ASP A 237 3.68 -4.52 -0.22
C ASP A 237 4.31 -4.83 -1.58
N VAL A 238 3.98 -4.00 -2.55
CA VAL A 238 4.51 -4.09 -3.92
C VAL A 238 5.25 -2.80 -4.25
N PRO A 239 6.44 -2.86 -4.87
CA PRO A 239 7.30 -1.69 -5.07
C PRO A 239 6.90 -0.88 -6.31
N TYR A 240 5.61 -0.58 -6.47
CA TYR A 240 5.06 0.25 -7.55
C TYR A 240 3.78 0.95 -7.10
N GLY A 241 3.40 2.01 -7.83
CA GLY A 241 2.22 2.82 -7.54
C GLY A 241 0.91 2.03 -7.67
N TYR A 242 -0.13 2.47 -6.95
CA TYR A 242 -1.43 1.81 -6.95
C TYR A 242 -2.07 1.83 -8.35
N GLU A 243 -1.80 2.87 -9.13
CA GLU A 243 -2.27 3.05 -10.50
C GLU A 243 -1.89 1.87 -11.41
N ILE A 244 -0.66 1.36 -11.27
CA ILE A 244 -0.17 0.21 -12.04
C ILE A 244 -0.90 -1.07 -11.63
N LEU A 245 -1.20 -1.22 -10.33
CA LEU A 245 -1.99 -2.35 -9.85
C LEU A 245 -3.42 -2.32 -10.38
N ILE A 246 -4.03 -1.14 -10.37
CA ILE A 246 -5.40 -0.95 -10.89
C ILE A 246 -5.44 -1.19 -12.40
N GLU A 247 -4.47 -0.67 -13.16
CA GLU A 247 -4.36 -0.95 -14.60
C GLU A 247 -4.22 -2.45 -14.87
N ASN A 248 -3.33 -3.14 -14.15
CA ASN A 248 -3.18 -4.59 -14.28
C ASN A 248 -4.46 -5.36 -13.93
N LEU A 249 -5.18 -4.95 -12.89
CA LEU A 249 -6.43 -5.60 -12.49
C LEU A 249 -7.55 -5.38 -13.52
N MET A 250 -7.57 -4.22 -14.18
CA MET A 250 -8.59 -3.85 -15.15
C MET A 250 -8.29 -4.32 -16.58
N ASP A 251 -7.06 -4.73 -16.88
CA ASP A 251 -6.69 -5.26 -18.19
C ASP A 251 -6.91 -6.78 -18.28
N PRO A 252 -7.96 -7.29 -18.93
CA PRO A 252 -8.13 -8.72 -19.08
C PRO A 252 -7.12 -9.35 -20.06
N SER A 253 -6.41 -8.56 -20.86
CA SER A 253 -5.53 -9.08 -21.92
C SER A 253 -4.30 -9.79 -21.38
N HIS A 254 -3.81 -9.41 -20.20
CA HIS A 254 -2.71 -10.13 -19.55
C HIS A 254 -3.10 -11.53 -19.09
N ILE A 255 -4.40 -11.87 -18.97
CA ILE A 255 -4.85 -13.08 -18.27
C ILE A 255 -4.31 -14.35 -18.92
N ASN A 256 -4.44 -14.49 -20.24
CA ASN A 256 -3.99 -15.68 -20.97
C ASN A 256 -2.47 -15.86 -20.93
N TYR A 257 -1.72 -14.75 -20.88
CA TYR A 257 -0.25 -14.76 -20.98
C TYR A 257 0.43 -14.83 -19.62
N ALA A 258 0.13 -13.87 -18.73
CA ALA A 258 0.78 -13.77 -17.43
C ALA A 258 0.37 -14.88 -16.46
N HIS A 259 -0.85 -15.40 -16.60
CA HIS A 259 -1.35 -16.51 -15.78
C HIS A 259 -1.33 -17.85 -16.51
N TYR A 260 -0.60 -17.96 -17.63
CA TYR A 260 -0.50 -19.18 -18.42
C TYR A 260 -0.02 -20.37 -17.55
N ARG A 261 -0.84 -21.42 -17.49
CA ARG A 261 -0.66 -22.63 -16.62
C ARG A 261 -0.68 -22.38 -15.11
N ILE A 262 -0.91 -21.14 -14.67
CA ILE A 262 -1.09 -20.78 -13.26
C ILE A 262 -2.58 -20.76 -12.93
N MET A 263 -3.38 -20.15 -13.81
CA MET A 263 -4.84 -20.08 -13.70
C MET A 263 -5.49 -21.01 -14.72
N LYS A 264 -6.53 -21.74 -14.30
CA LYS A 264 -7.37 -22.50 -15.23
C LYS A 264 -8.41 -21.56 -15.82
N ILE A 265 -8.24 -21.23 -17.09
CA ILE A 265 -9.18 -20.43 -17.86
C ILE A 265 -10.10 -21.42 -18.61
N PRO A 266 -11.43 -21.34 -18.45
CA PRO A 266 -12.35 -22.18 -19.21
C PRO A 266 -12.16 -21.96 -20.71
N GLU A 267 -11.96 -23.04 -21.47
CA GLU A 267 -11.91 -22.95 -22.92
C GLU A 267 -13.34 -22.81 -23.46
N LEU A 268 -13.59 -21.75 -24.24
CA LEU A 268 -14.86 -21.56 -24.92
C LEU A 268 -14.96 -22.53 -26.11
N PRO A 269 -16.09 -23.23 -26.29
CA PRO A 269 -16.32 -24.07 -27.46
C PRO A 269 -16.13 -23.26 -28.75
N ASN A 270 -15.37 -23.80 -29.71
CA ASN A 270 -15.06 -23.15 -30.98
C ASN A 270 -14.23 -21.84 -30.89
N SER A 271 -13.58 -21.56 -29.75
CA SER A 271 -12.66 -20.44 -29.65
C SER A 271 -11.42 -20.65 -30.54
N VAL A 272 -11.14 -19.68 -31.41
CA VAL A 272 -9.91 -19.65 -32.19
C VAL A 272 -8.83 -19.01 -31.34
N LYS A 273 -7.86 -19.80 -30.91
CA LYS A 273 -6.66 -19.29 -30.24
C LYS A 273 -5.77 -18.59 -31.27
N ALA A 274 -5.33 -17.37 -30.96
CA ALA A 274 -4.35 -16.67 -31.80
C ALA A 274 -2.96 -17.31 -31.71
N ASP A 275 -2.61 -17.90 -30.56
CA ASP A 275 -1.32 -18.48 -30.25
C ASP A 275 -1.40 -19.60 -29.20
N ARG A 276 -0.24 -20.06 -28.71
CA ARG A 276 -0.12 -21.15 -27.73
C ARG A 276 -0.76 -20.80 -26.38
N GLU A 277 -0.61 -19.56 -25.96
CA GLU A 277 -1.11 -19.02 -24.70
C GLU A 277 -2.63 -18.83 -24.73
N GLY A 278 -3.21 -18.71 -25.93
CA GLY A 278 -4.65 -18.65 -26.14
C GLY A 278 -5.19 -17.23 -26.17
N GLY A 279 -4.37 -16.26 -26.60
CA GLY A 279 -4.83 -14.90 -26.85
C GLY A 279 -6.06 -14.88 -27.76
N MET A 280 -7.05 -14.06 -27.43
CA MET A 280 -8.26 -13.88 -28.23
C MET A 280 -8.80 -12.45 -28.07
N PRO A 281 -9.50 -11.88 -29.07
CA PRO A 281 -10.14 -10.59 -28.94
C PRO A 281 -11.16 -10.59 -27.79
N PHE A 282 -11.10 -9.58 -26.92
CA PHE A 282 -12.09 -9.40 -25.86
C PHE A 282 -13.35 -8.75 -26.45
N ASN A 283 -14.42 -9.52 -26.55
CA ASN A 283 -15.75 -8.98 -26.85
C ASN A 283 -16.41 -8.54 -25.53
N ILE A 284 -16.03 -7.35 -25.07
CA ILE A 284 -16.66 -6.68 -23.92
C ILE A 284 -17.63 -5.65 -24.47
N SER A 285 -18.91 -5.95 -24.37
CA SER A 285 -19.99 -5.00 -24.68
C SER A 285 -20.54 -4.47 -23.36
N PRO A 286 -20.29 -3.19 -23.00
CA PRO A 286 -20.89 -2.59 -21.81
C PRO A 286 -22.41 -2.60 -21.99
N ALA A 287 -23.13 -3.34 -21.14
CA ALA A 287 -24.59 -3.36 -21.15
C ALA A 287 -25.15 -2.15 -20.39
N LYS A 288 -24.45 -1.70 -19.36
CA LYS A 288 -24.75 -0.49 -18.59
C LYS A 288 -23.44 0.09 -18.07
N LEU A 289 -23.25 1.40 -18.24
CA LEU A 289 -22.16 2.17 -17.63
C LEU A 289 -22.83 3.27 -16.81
N ASP A 290 -22.56 3.31 -15.51
CA ASP A 290 -22.97 4.40 -14.63
C ASP A 290 -21.85 4.74 -13.62
N LEU A 291 -22.12 5.68 -12.71
CA LEU A 291 -21.15 6.13 -11.70
C LEU A 291 -20.65 5.00 -10.78
N ASN A 292 -21.36 3.88 -10.71
CA ASN A 292 -20.99 2.70 -9.91
C ASN A 292 -20.20 1.66 -10.72
N GLY A 293 -19.83 1.97 -11.97
CA GLY A 293 -19.06 1.11 -12.85
C GLY A 293 -19.85 0.61 -14.05
N PHE A 294 -19.43 -0.52 -14.61
CA PHE A 294 -20.10 -1.12 -15.76
C PHE A 294 -20.46 -2.58 -15.53
N ILE A 295 -21.62 -2.97 -16.05
CA ILE A 295 -21.97 -4.37 -16.25
C ILE A 295 -21.68 -4.67 -17.70
N ALA A 296 -20.68 -5.52 -17.95
CA ALA A 296 -20.42 -6.04 -19.29
C ALA A 296 -20.93 -7.47 -19.39
N LYS A 297 -21.50 -7.81 -20.55
CA LYS A 297 -21.60 -9.21 -20.95
C LYS A 297 -20.27 -9.58 -21.57
N GLN A 298 -19.54 -10.49 -20.93
CA GLN A 298 -18.41 -11.15 -21.56
C GLN A 298 -19.01 -12.15 -22.56
N GLY A 299 -19.03 -11.77 -23.84
CA GLY A 299 -19.64 -12.57 -24.90
C GLY A 299 -18.81 -13.80 -25.23
N ALA A 300 -19.50 -14.92 -25.45
CA ALA A 300 -18.97 -16.13 -26.08
C ALA A 300 -18.68 -15.90 -27.58
#